data_AF-A0A1G6BMQ1-F1
#
_entry.id   AF-A0A1G6BMQ1-F1
#
_cell.length_a   1.000
_cell.length_b   1.000
_cell.length_c   1.000
_cell.angle_alpha   90.00
_cell.angle_beta   90.00
_cell.angle_gamma   90.00
#
_symmetry.space_group_name_H-M   'P 1'
#
loop_
_entity.id
_entity.type
_entity.pdbx_description
1 polymer ?
#
loop_
_entity_poly.entity_id
_entity_poly.type
_entity_poly.pdbx_seq_one_letter_code
_entity_poly.pdbx_strand_id
1 'polypeptide(L)'
;MKTSIKKCIAIAAACAIGITMFPAGAQAATHVKKVGRVDSGSMAFKEDVTHDGKKDKITIYPSVSDEIINKFLVQVNGKTALTVKNLEESFSIYVRYIKTSKSREFIQLYTTGASDYVEYNCIYRYDNSTGKFKKVVNLQNVFNGILKVTDVTTAKKDKITVAAYAQPQTTAGLNLTLTYKYKKGKMKLVSKTSTSVESAVGDFSVEDGYASYFKQSKYVCSKDLTFKTKAGGSTVAFKATKDSVVKIKKVKYKNKKLYGQFSMNGKKGWILLYTEKMPYYYEEGEGYFYGVLYRMAG
;
A
#
# COMPACT_ATOMS: atom_id res chain seq x y z
N MET A 1 -63.51 -15.65 57.64
CA MET A 1 -62.48 -16.68 57.97
C MET A 1 -61.42 -16.60 56.89
N LYS A 2 -60.17 -16.16 57.18
CA LYS A 2 -59.00 -17.03 57.44
C LYS A 2 -59.00 -18.24 56.48
N THR A 3 -58.03 -18.51 55.60
CA THR A 3 -56.57 -18.45 55.78
C THR A 3 -55.86 -18.63 54.42
N SER A 4 -54.65 -18.09 54.31
CA SER A 4 -53.55 -18.30 53.34
C SER A 4 -53.28 -19.76 52.91
N ILE A 5 -52.73 -19.97 51.69
CA ILE A 5 -51.37 -20.55 51.43
C ILE A 5 -51.05 -20.70 49.91
N LYS A 6 -50.07 -19.89 49.49
CA LYS A 6 -48.89 -20.08 48.59
C LYS A 6 -48.90 -20.98 47.33
N LYS A 7 -48.50 -20.29 46.23
CA LYS A 7 -47.43 -20.57 45.23
C LYS A 7 -47.64 -21.73 44.22
N CYS A 8 -47.64 -21.38 42.93
CA CYS A 8 -46.50 -21.72 42.06
C CYS A 8 -46.46 -20.87 40.77
N ILE A 9 -45.21 -20.65 40.35
CA ILE A 9 -44.68 -19.76 39.32
C ILE A 9 -45.13 -20.16 37.91
N ALA A 10 -45.49 -19.17 37.07
CA ALA A 10 -45.42 -19.30 35.62
C ALA A 10 -44.61 -18.12 35.06
N ILE A 11 -43.39 -18.41 34.61
CA ILE A 11 -42.56 -17.51 33.82
C ILE A 11 -43.04 -17.65 32.37
N ALA A 12 -43.60 -16.58 31.81
CA ALA A 12 -43.79 -16.45 30.38
C ALA A 12 -42.97 -15.26 29.88
N ALA A 13 -41.91 -15.60 29.14
CA ALA A 13 -40.98 -14.67 28.53
C ALA A 13 -41.66 -13.85 27.43
N ALA A 14 -41.54 -12.53 27.51
CA ALA A 14 -41.89 -11.63 26.42
C ALA A 14 -40.72 -11.57 25.43
N CYS A 15 -40.89 -12.20 24.25
CA CYS A 15 -40.02 -12.01 23.09
C CYS A 15 -40.19 -10.58 22.54
N ALA A 16 -39.40 -9.63 23.03
CA ALA A 16 -39.20 -8.36 22.33
C ALA A 16 -38.14 -8.58 21.24
N ILE A 17 -38.60 -8.65 19.99
CA ILE A 17 -37.74 -8.61 18.80
C ILE A 17 -37.12 -7.22 18.73
N GLY A 18 -35.96 -7.06 19.35
CA GLY A 18 -35.09 -5.91 19.14
C GLY A 18 -34.50 -6.02 17.73
N ILE A 19 -35.10 -5.29 16.78
CA ILE A 19 -34.42 -4.95 15.54
C ILE A 19 -33.26 -4.03 15.94
N THR A 20 -32.09 -4.61 16.19
CA THR A 20 -30.86 -3.86 16.26
C THR A 20 -30.58 -3.36 14.85
N MET A 21 -31.01 -2.14 14.57
CA MET A 21 -30.40 -1.34 13.50
C MET A 21 -28.90 -1.35 13.78
N PHE A 22 -28.15 -2.18 13.07
CA PHE A 22 -26.72 -2.03 12.99
C PHE A 22 -26.47 -0.58 12.58
N PRO A 23 -25.71 0.22 13.36
CA PRO A 23 -25.28 1.49 12.85
C PRO A 23 -24.53 1.18 11.56
N ALA A 24 -25.07 1.66 10.44
CA ALA A 24 -24.37 1.69 9.16
C ALA A 24 -22.99 2.23 9.49
N GLY A 25 -21.98 1.35 9.40
CA GLY A 25 -20.65 1.64 9.93
C GLY A 25 -20.20 2.94 9.33
N ALA A 26 -20.12 3.99 10.15
CA ALA A 26 -19.66 5.29 9.71
C ALA A 26 -18.33 5.06 8.99
N GLN A 27 -18.36 5.21 7.66
CA GLN A 27 -17.20 5.03 6.82
C GLN A 27 -16.24 6.11 7.29
N ALA A 28 -15.24 5.72 8.09
CA ALA A 28 -14.32 6.66 8.68
C ALA A 28 -13.74 7.50 7.54
N ALA A 29 -14.05 8.80 7.52
CA ALA A 29 -13.59 9.70 6.49
C ALA A 29 -12.10 9.47 6.29
N THR A 30 -11.70 9.15 5.05
CA THR A 30 -10.28 8.95 4.77
C THR A 30 -9.61 10.30 5.03
N HIS A 31 -8.68 10.34 5.98
CA HIS A 31 -7.98 11.59 6.27
C HIS A 31 -6.83 11.84 5.28
N VAL A 32 -6.99 11.37 4.04
CA VAL A 32 -6.05 11.58 2.95
C VAL A 32 -6.79 12.24 1.82
N LYS A 33 -6.38 13.45 1.48
CA LYS A 33 -6.94 14.22 0.38
C LYS A 33 -5.96 14.22 -0.78
N LYS A 34 -6.42 13.79 -1.96
CA LYS A 34 -5.72 14.01 -3.23
C LYS A 34 -5.85 15.49 -3.58
N VAL A 35 -4.77 16.25 -3.41
CA VAL A 35 -4.80 17.70 -3.60
C VAL A 35 -4.77 18.03 -5.09
N GLY A 36 -3.86 17.41 -5.84
CA GLY A 36 -3.72 17.64 -7.26
C GLY A 36 -2.40 17.14 -7.83
N ARG A 37 -2.18 17.53 -9.08
CA ARG A 37 -1.01 17.26 -9.92
C ARG A 37 -0.56 18.59 -10.52
N VAL A 38 0.74 18.81 -10.64
CA VAL A 38 1.33 19.95 -11.35
C VAL A 38 2.48 19.48 -12.23
N ASP A 39 2.44 19.89 -13.50
CA ASP A 39 3.42 19.50 -14.52
C ASP A 39 4.32 20.70 -14.85
N SER A 40 3.72 21.88 -15.02
CA SER A 40 4.39 23.14 -15.27
C SER A 40 3.68 24.30 -14.54
N GLY A 41 4.26 25.50 -14.57
CA GLY A 41 3.70 26.67 -13.91
C GLY A 41 3.76 26.56 -12.38
N SER A 42 2.64 26.86 -11.70
CA SER A 42 2.55 26.68 -10.25
C SER A 42 1.18 26.16 -9.83
N MET A 43 1.14 25.42 -8.74
CA MET A 43 -0.11 24.95 -8.12
C MET A 43 -0.20 25.47 -6.70
N ALA A 44 -1.31 26.14 -6.37
CA ALA A 44 -1.61 26.61 -5.03
C ALA A 44 -2.81 25.88 -4.43
N PHE A 45 -2.75 25.59 -3.13
CA PHE A 45 -3.85 25.01 -2.36
C PHE A 45 -3.80 25.50 -0.91
N LYS A 46 -4.88 25.25 -0.15
CA LYS A 46 -4.99 25.68 1.23
C LYS A 46 -5.30 24.52 2.17
N GLU A 47 -4.38 24.23 3.08
CA GLU A 47 -4.53 23.20 4.11
C GLU A 47 -3.76 23.62 5.38
N ASP A 48 -4.17 23.11 6.53
CA ASP A 48 -3.45 23.32 7.79
C ASP A 48 -2.19 22.44 7.79
N VAL A 49 -1.02 23.04 7.56
CA VAL A 49 0.28 22.33 7.64
C VAL A 49 1.09 22.77 8.86
N THR A 50 0.80 23.95 9.41
CA THR A 50 1.41 24.50 10.63
C THR A 50 0.85 23.91 11.93
N HIS A 51 -0.22 23.10 11.85
CA HIS A 51 -0.85 22.42 12.99
C HIS A 51 -1.53 23.37 13.98
N ASP A 52 -1.90 24.57 13.56
CA ASP A 52 -2.54 25.59 14.40
C ASP A 52 -4.08 25.64 14.23
N GLY A 53 -4.63 24.78 13.36
CA GLY A 53 -6.05 24.72 13.04
C GLY A 53 -6.50 25.70 11.95
N LYS A 54 -5.60 26.53 11.42
CA LYS A 54 -5.87 27.48 10.33
C LYS A 54 -5.28 26.95 9.03
N LYS A 55 -5.93 27.27 7.92
CA LYS A 55 -5.43 26.86 6.60
C LYS A 55 -4.27 27.77 6.17
N ASP A 56 -3.15 27.16 5.84
CA ASP A 56 -2.00 27.82 5.23
C ASP A 56 -2.14 27.83 3.71
N LYS A 57 -1.62 28.86 3.03
CA LYS A 57 -1.45 28.83 1.57
C LYS A 57 -0.17 28.08 1.24
N ILE A 58 -0.29 26.96 0.55
CA ILE A 58 0.85 26.20 0.02
C ILE A 58 0.90 26.41 -1.49
N THR A 59 2.08 26.72 -2.02
CA THR A 59 2.31 26.81 -3.47
C THR A 59 3.50 25.96 -3.87
N ILE A 60 3.36 25.18 -4.94
CA ILE A 60 4.42 24.39 -5.54
C ILE A 60 4.82 25.01 -6.89
N TYR A 61 6.12 25.19 -7.07
CA TYR A 61 6.75 25.75 -8.26
C TYR A 61 7.71 24.72 -8.86
N PRO A 62 7.28 23.88 -9.81
CA PRO A 62 8.19 23.13 -10.65
C PRO A 62 9.11 24.06 -11.45
N SER A 63 10.35 23.63 -11.66
CA SER A 63 11.28 24.18 -12.64
C SER A 63 11.37 23.17 -13.77
N VAL A 64 10.89 23.56 -14.96
CA VAL A 64 10.77 22.68 -16.12
C VAL A 64 11.82 23.07 -17.15
N SER A 65 12.54 22.09 -17.69
CA SER A 65 13.43 22.20 -18.84
C SER A 65 13.19 20.99 -19.73
N ASP A 66 12.94 21.19 -21.02
CA ASP A 66 12.64 20.12 -21.97
C ASP A 66 11.58 19.14 -21.45
N GLU A 67 10.46 19.70 -20.96
CA GLU A 67 9.33 18.96 -20.37
C GLU A 67 9.65 18.18 -19.07
N ILE A 68 10.91 18.20 -18.62
CA ILE A 68 11.36 17.54 -17.40
C ILE A 68 11.40 18.56 -16.25
N ILE A 69 10.72 18.20 -15.16
CA ILE A 69 10.85 18.85 -13.87
C ILE A 69 12.17 18.41 -13.24
N ASN A 70 13.19 19.25 -13.30
CA ASN A 70 14.50 18.95 -12.69
C ASN A 70 14.61 19.38 -11.20
N LYS A 71 13.68 20.24 -10.77
CA LYS A 71 13.64 20.84 -9.44
C LYS A 71 12.22 21.30 -9.14
N PHE A 72 11.84 21.34 -7.87
CA PHE A 72 10.67 22.10 -7.44
C PHE A 72 10.86 22.75 -6.08
N LEU A 73 10.09 23.80 -5.85
CA LEU A 73 10.06 24.54 -4.60
C LEU A 73 8.66 24.52 -4.02
N VAL A 74 8.56 24.39 -2.70
CA VAL A 74 7.30 24.50 -1.97
C VAL A 74 7.37 25.70 -1.04
N GLN A 75 6.40 26.60 -1.16
CA GLN A 75 6.20 27.71 -0.24
C GLN A 75 5.04 27.43 0.71
N VAL A 76 5.15 27.96 1.92
CA VAL A 76 4.06 28.05 2.89
C VAL A 76 3.92 29.53 3.24
N ASN A 77 2.74 30.10 3.02
CA ASN A 77 2.42 31.51 3.24
C ASN A 77 3.45 32.46 2.60
N GLY A 78 3.84 32.16 1.36
CA GLY A 78 4.81 32.95 0.57
C GLY A 78 6.28 32.74 0.94
N LYS A 79 6.59 31.95 1.97
CA LYS A 79 7.97 31.64 2.37
C LYS A 79 8.38 30.26 1.90
N THR A 80 9.57 30.14 1.31
CA THR A 80 10.14 28.86 0.88
C THR A 80 10.30 27.91 2.07
N ALA A 81 9.59 26.79 2.04
CA ALA A 81 9.56 25.77 3.08
C ALA A 81 10.31 24.49 2.69
N LEU A 82 10.42 24.19 1.38
CA LEU A 82 11.15 23.04 0.83
C LEU A 82 11.69 23.37 -0.55
N THR A 83 12.88 22.84 -0.87
CA THR A 83 13.40 22.78 -2.23
C THR A 83 13.88 21.37 -2.51
N VAL A 84 13.46 20.80 -3.63
CA VAL A 84 13.89 19.50 -4.14
C VAL A 84 14.59 19.74 -5.47
N LYS A 85 15.79 19.19 -5.63
CA LYS A 85 16.68 19.40 -6.80
C LYS A 85 17.15 18.06 -7.33
N ASN A 86 17.78 18.08 -8.50
CA ASN A 86 18.42 16.93 -9.13
C ASN A 86 17.41 15.81 -9.39
N LEU A 87 16.25 16.19 -9.94
CA LEU A 87 15.34 15.25 -10.55
C LEU A 87 15.76 15.11 -12.02
N GLU A 88 15.76 13.89 -12.53
CA GLU A 88 16.31 13.48 -13.82
C GLU A 88 15.21 13.05 -14.79
N GLU A 89 14.11 12.48 -14.30
CA GLU A 89 13.06 11.85 -15.12
C GLU A 89 11.66 12.11 -14.56
N SER A 90 11.37 13.35 -14.15
CA SER A 90 10.09 13.71 -13.54
C SER A 90 9.26 14.62 -14.45
N PHE A 91 8.05 14.24 -14.82
CA PHE A 91 7.13 15.05 -15.64
C PHE A 91 6.01 15.70 -14.83
N SER A 92 5.67 15.11 -13.69
CA SER A 92 4.56 15.54 -12.85
C SER A 92 4.90 15.46 -11.39
N ILE A 93 4.42 16.41 -10.59
CA ILE A 93 4.43 16.37 -9.12
C ILE A 93 3.01 16.17 -8.63
N TYR A 94 2.80 15.12 -7.85
CA TYR A 94 1.54 14.83 -7.18
C TYR A 94 1.62 15.17 -5.70
N VAL A 95 0.51 15.69 -5.19
CA VAL A 95 0.40 16.10 -3.79
C VAL A 95 -0.73 15.36 -3.10
N ARG A 96 -0.43 14.85 -1.91
CA ARG A 96 -1.44 14.41 -0.93
C ARG A 96 -1.32 15.23 0.32
N TYR A 97 -2.46 15.66 0.84
CA TYR A 97 -2.58 16.14 2.20
C TYR A 97 -3.05 14.99 3.09
N ILE A 98 -2.37 14.77 4.21
CA ILE A 98 -2.57 13.61 5.08
C ILE A 98 -2.77 14.11 6.50
N LYS A 99 -3.91 13.82 7.12
CA LYS A 99 -4.25 14.24 8.49
C LYS A 99 -4.52 13.04 9.38
N THR A 100 -3.53 12.51 10.10
CA THR A 100 -3.77 11.30 10.91
C THR A 100 -4.55 11.58 12.21
N SER A 101 -4.54 12.84 12.69
CA SER A 101 -5.30 13.36 13.84
C SER A 101 -5.35 14.90 13.78
N LYS A 102 -6.01 15.57 14.75
CA LYS A 102 -6.16 17.05 14.79
C LYS A 102 -4.86 17.87 14.73
N SER A 103 -3.71 17.30 15.12
CA SER A 103 -2.40 17.98 15.15
C SER A 103 -1.30 17.17 14.46
N ARG A 104 -1.69 16.28 13.54
CA ARG A 104 -0.77 15.42 12.80
C ARG A 104 -1.09 15.45 11.32
N GLU A 105 -0.66 16.53 10.71
CA GLU A 105 -0.78 16.81 9.30
C GLU A 105 0.57 16.56 8.62
N PHE A 106 0.50 16.09 7.38
CA PHE A 106 1.65 15.79 6.55
C PHE A 106 1.30 16.12 5.10
N ILE A 107 2.34 16.32 4.29
CA ILE A 107 2.20 16.31 2.84
C ILE A 107 3.04 15.17 2.27
N GLN A 108 2.46 14.40 1.36
CA GLN A 108 3.24 13.54 0.47
C GLN A 108 3.48 14.32 -0.82
N LEU A 109 4.72 14.30 -1.27
CA LEU A 109 5.14 14.81 -2.57
C LEU A 109 5.78 13.64 -3.30
N TYR A 110 5.24 13.28 -4.45
CA TYR A 110 5.84 12.27 -5.30
C TYR A 110 5.81 12.71 -6.77
N THR A 111 6.79 12.26 -7.54
CA THR A 111 6.88 12.55 -8.97
C THR A 111 6.63 11.30 -9.79
N THR A 112 6.23 11.50 -11.04
CA THR A 112 6.18 10.43 -12.05
C THR A 112 6.88 10.86 -13.32
N GLY A 113 7.65 9.97 -13.92
CA GLY A 113 8.24 10.05 -15.25
C GLY A 113 7.52 9.18 -16.27
N ALA A 114 8.24 8.81 -17.33
CA ALA A 114 7.77 7.86 -18.33
C ALA A 114 7.38 6.53 -17.69
N SER A 115 6.35 5.87 -18.24
CA SER A 115 5.84 4.59 -17.72
C SER A 115 5.51 4.61 -16.22
N ASP A 116 5.01 5.76 -15.75
CA ASP A 116 4.70 6.05 -14.35
C ASP A 116 5.89 5.90 -13.39
N TYR A 117 7.14 5.92 -13.86
CA TYR A 117 8.33 5.74 -13.02
C TYR A 117 8.34 6.75 -11.86
N VAL A 118 8.49 6.29 -10.62
CA VAL A 118 8.45 7.17 -9.44
C VAL A 118 9.87 7.48 -9.02
N GLU A 119 10.38 8.62 -9.49
CA GLU A 119 11.72 9.08 -9.16
C GLU A 119 11.77 9.67 -7.75
N TYR A 120 10.75 10.45 -7.36
CA TYR A 120 10.66 11.08 -6.06
C TYR A 120 9.42 10.64 -5.30
N ASN A 121 9.57 10.28 -4.02
CA ASN A 121 8.43 10.02 -3.15
C ASN A 121 8.83 10.22 -1.68
N CYS A 122 8.37 11.31 -1.07
CA CYS A 122 8.69 11.63 0.32
C CYS A 122 7.46 12.20 1.04
N ILE A 123 7.38 11.91 2.34
CA ILE A 123 6.39 12.52 3.23
C ILE A 123 7.10 13.50 4.16
N TYR A 124 6.46 14.66 4.33
CA TYR A 124 6.95 15.79 5.09
C TYR A 124 5.98 16.20 6.18
N ARG A 125 6.53 16.73 7.27
CA ARG A 125 5.80 17.47 8.29
C ARG A 125 6.39 18.87 8.40
N TYR A 126 5.56 19.90 8.51
CA TYR A 126 6.06 21.25 8.71
C TYR A 126 6.64 21.40 10.12
N ASP A 127 7.72 22.16 10.24
CA ASP A 127 8.31 22.52 11.52
C ASP A 127 8.19 24.04 11.72
N ASN A 128 7.30 24.43 12.63
CA ASN A 128 7.06 25.84 12.96
C ASN A 128 8.31 26.55 13.51
N SER A 129 9.22 25.83 14.16
CA SER A 129 10.44 26.44 14.72
C SER A 129 11.41 26.90 13.64
N THR A 130 11.44 26.20 12.51
CA THR A 130 12.36 26.52 11.40
C THR A 130 11.65 27.15 10.20
N GLY A 131 10.32 27.05 10.14
CA GLY A 131 9.53 27.42 8.99
C GLY A 131 9.75 26.52 7.77
N LYS A 132 10.22 25.28 7.97
CA LYS A 132 10.59 24.35 6.89
C LYS A 132 9.85 23.02 7.01
N PHE A 133 9.66 22.36 5.86
CA PHE A 133 9.23 20.96 5.84
C PHE A 133 10.38 20.02 6.24
N LYS A 134 10.17 19.20 7.27
CA LYS A 134 11.07 18.12 7.67
C LYS A 134 10.61 16.80 7.07
N LYS A 135 11.52 16.11 6.38
CA LYS A 135 11.28 14.77 5.83
C LYS A 135 11.05 13.76 6.97
N VAL A 136 9.86 13.15 7.00
CA VAL A 136 9.50 12.12 8.00
C VAL A 136 9.68 10.69 7.48
N VAL A 137 9.61 10.48 6.17
CA VAL A 137 9.99 9.22 5.49
C VAL A 137 10.33 9.46 4.01
N ASN A 138 11.28 8.68 3.49
CA ASN A 138 11.54 8.51 2.07
C ASN A 138 10.92 7.17 1.61
N LEU A 139 10.07 7.21 0.58
CA LEU A 139 9.36 6.06 0.02
C LEU A 139 9.94 5.57 -1.33
N GLN A 140 11.03 6.17 -1.83
CA GLN A 140 11.68 5.74 -3.08
C GLN A 140 12.31 4.34 -2.95
N ASN A 141 13.11 4.11 -1.91
CA ASN A 141 13.97 2.91 -1.80
C ASN A 141 13.36 1.82 -0.91
N VAL A 142 12.03 1.65 -0.95
CA VAL A 142 11.37 0.63 -0.13
C VAL A 142 11.76 -0.76 -0.62
N PHE A 143 12.22 -1.59 0.32
CA PHE A 143 12.77 -2.92 0.03
C PHE A 143 13.90 -2.89 -1.01
N ASN A 144 14.81 -1.93 -0.87
CA ASN A 144 15.95 -1.73 -1.78
C ASN A 144 15.51 -1.50 -3.24
N GLY A 145 14.40 -0.78 -3.45
CA GLY A 145 13.90 -0.45 -4.79
C GLY A 145 13.06 -1.56 -5.43
N ILE A 146 12.88 -2.72 -4.78
CA ILE A 146 12.00 -3.79 -5.28
C ILE A 146 10.53 -3.33 -5.37
N LEU A 147 10.13 -2.40 -4.51
CA LEU A 147 8.77 -1.86 -4.51
C LEU A 147 8.72 -0.47 -5.11
N LYS A 148 7.82 -0.28 -6.08
CA LYS A 148 7.36 1.03 -6.50
C LYS A 148 6.26 1.48 -5.55
N VAL A 149 6.53 2.48 -4.72
CA VAL A 149 5.52 3.07 -3.81
C VAL A 149 4.92 4.31 -4.48
N THR A 150 3.59 4.38 -4.53
CA THR A 150 2.90 5.46 -5.26
C THR A 150 2.19 6.38 -4.29
N ASP A 151 1.14 5.91 -3.61
CA ASP A 151 0.18 6.77 -2.93
C ASP A 151 -0.01 6.41 -1.45
N VAL A 152 -0.22 7.41 -0.59
CA VAL A 152 -0.84 7.16 0.72
C VAL A 152 -2.34 6.98 0.50
N THR A 153 -2.88 5.82 0.85
CA THR A 153 -4.30 5.50 0.61
C THR A 153 -5.18 5.71 1.84
N THR A 154 -4.61 5.52 3.04
CA THR A 154 -5.35 5.74 4.28
C THR A 154 -4.46 6.35 5.36
N ALA A 155 -5.09 7.09 6.27
CA ALA A 155 -4.47 7.70 7.43
C ALA A 155 -5.40 7.58 8.62
N LYS A 156 -4.90 7.03 9.73
CA LYS A 156 -5.69 6.83 10.96
C LYS A 156 -4.80 6.83 12.20
N LYS A 157 -5.12 7.70 13.17
CA LYS A 157 -4.40 7.85 14.44
C LYS A 157 -2.92 8.22 14.25
N ASP A 158 -2.03 7.25 14.36
CA ASP A 158 -0.59 7.39 14.21
C ASP A 158 -0.04 6.53 13.07
N LYS A 159 -0.93 6.02 12.21
CA LYS A 159 -0.57 5.16 11.08
C LYS A 159 -1.04 5.73 9.76
N ILE A 160 -0.29 5.39 8.73
CA ILE A 160 -0.69 5.53 7.34
C ILE A 160 -0.55 4.18 6.63
N THR A 161 -1.36 3.96 5.61
CA THR A 161 -1.19 2.87 4.66
C THR A 161 -0.77 3.44 3.32
N VAL A 162 0.28 2.87 2.73
CA VAL A 162 0.77 3.24 1.41
C VAL A 162 0.52 2.11 0.42
N ALA A 163 0.06 2.44 -0.78
CA ALA A 163 -0.02 1.54 -1.90
C ALA A 163 1.36 1.38 -2.55
N ALA A 164 1.67 0.16 -2.93
CA ALA A 164 2.90 -0.20 -3.60
C ALA A 164 2.64 -1.28 -4.64
N TYR A 165 3.54 -1.35 -5.61
CA TYR A 165 3.56 -2.34 -6.65
C TYR A 165 4.90 -3.10 -6.62
N ALA A 166 4.84 -4.39 -6.88
CA ALA A 166 6.02 -5.24 -7.10
C ALA A 166 5.78 -6.07 -8.36
N GLN A 167 6.84 -6.36 -9.12
CA GLN A 167 6.76 -7.26 -10.27
C GLN A 167 7.77 -8.42 -10.13
N PRO A 168 7.63 -9.29 -9.12
CA PRO A 168 8.46 -10.48 -9.02
C PRO A 168 8.25 -11.43 -10.21
N GLN A 169 9.32 -12.10 -10.64
CA GLN A 169 9.31 -12.96 -11.83
C GLN A 169 8.35 -14.16 -11.72
N THR A 170 8.06 -14.57 -10.49
CA THR A 170 7.25 -15.77 -10.22
C THR A 170 5.74 -15.50 -10.21
N THR A 171 5.28 -14.26 -10.04
CA THR A 171 3.84 -13.94 -9.95
C THR A 171 3.40 -12.76 -10.81
N ALA A 172 4.34 -12.18 -11.58
CA ALA A 172 4.17 -10.90 -12.26
C ALA A 172 3.72 -9.80 -11.29
N GLY A 173 2.98 -8.81 -11.79
CA GLY A 173 2.53 -7.64 -11.03
C GLY A 173 1.70 -7.99 -9.80
N LEU A 174 2.07 -7.38 -8.67
CA LEU A 174 1.39 -7.47 -7.38
C LEU A 174 1.12 -6.07 -6.84
N ASN A 175 -0.17 -5.77 -6.62
CA ASN A 175 -0.59 -4.61 -5.84
C ASN A 175 -0.54 -4.99 -4.36
N LEU A 176 0.13 -4.19 -3.54
CA LEU A 176 0.26 -4.46 -2.11
C LEU A 176 0.22 -3.18 -1.29
N THR A 177 -0.07 -3.34 0.00
CA THR A 177 -0.07 -2.21 0.93
C THR A 177 0.92 -2.40 2.06
N LEU A 178 1.55 -1.31 2.47
CA LEU A 178 2.45 -1.26 3.62
C LEU A 178 1.93 -0.28 4.66
N THR A 179 2.11 -0.62 5.93
CA THR A 179 1.70 0.25 7.04
C THR A 179 2.92 0.92 7.65
N TYR A 180 2.88 2.25 7.74
CA TYR A 180 3.87 3.05 8.47
C TYR A 180 3.24 3.62 9.73
N LYS A 181 4.06 3.75 10.78
CA LYS A 181 3.68 4.35 12.05
C LYS A 181 4.53 5.59 12.32
N TYR A 182 3.88 6.70 12.62
CA TYR A 182 4.53 7.92 13.07
C TYR A 182 4.91 7.81 14.54
N LYS A 183 6.20 7.94 14.85
CA LYS A 183 6.73 7.93 16.22
C LYS A 183 8.01 8.75 16.28
N LYS A 184 8.10 9.68 17.25
CA LYS A 184 9.28 10.52 17.50
C LYS A 184 9.78 11.25 16.23
N GLY A 185 8.89 11.98 15.55
CA GLY A 185 9.27 12.81 14.39
C GLY A 185 9.54 12.07 13.08
N LYS A 186 9.37 10.74 13.04
CA LYS A 186 9.61 9.92 11.85
C LYS A 186 8.45 8.95 11.60
N MET A 187 8.21 8.64 10.34
CA MET A 187 7.35 7.51 9.94
C MET A 187 8.23 6.28 9.73
N LYS A 188 7.92 5.19 10.42
CA LYS A 188 8.66 3.93 10.34
C LYS A 188 7.76 2.82 9.85
N LEU A 189 8.28 1.99 8.95
CA LEU A 189 7.58 0.81 8.48
C LEU A 189 7.28 -0.11 9.68
N VAL A 190 6.02 -0.52 9.84
CA VAL A 190 5.60 -1.36 10.97
C VAL A 190 6.16 -2.77 10.85
N SER A 191 6.17 -3.31 9.63
CA SER A 191 6.70 -4.63 9.32
C SER A 191 7.15 -4.68 7.87
N LYS A 192 8.19 -5.45 7.57
CA LYS A 192 8.60 -5.80 6.19
C LYS A 192 7.66 -6.84 5.55
N THR A 193 6.41 -6.91 6.01
CA THR A 193 5.36 -7.79 5.48
C THR A 193 4.18 -6.93 5.07
N SER A 194 3.61 -7.19 3.90
CA SER A 194 2.46 -6.46 3.40
C SER A 194 1.23 -6.65 4.28
N THR A 195 0.37 -5.62 4.28
CA THR A 195 -0.91 -5.63 4.99
C THR A 195 -1.98 -6.31 4.13
N SER A 196 -2.01 -6.00 2.84
CA SER A 196 -2.74 -6.70 1.79
C SER A 196 -1.82 -6.99 0.60
N VAL A 197 -2.21 -7.95 -0.24
CA VAL A 197 -1.64 -8.18 -1.56
C VAL A 197 -2.71 -8.75 -2.48
N GLU A 198 -2.72 -8.27 -3.72
CA GLU A 198 -3.58 -8.70 -4.80
C GLU A 198 -2.76 -8.83 -6.09
N SER A 199 -3.14 -9.74 -6.96
CA SER A 199 -2.55 -9.81 -8.30
C SER A 199 -2.97 -8.56 -9.09
N ALA A 200 -2.02 -7.95 -9.80
CA ALA A 200 -2.27 -6.79 -10.65
C ALA A 200 -2.52 -7.17 -12.12
N VAL A 201 -2.44 -8.46 -12.46
CA VAL A 201 -2.37 -8.91 -13.87
C VAL A 201 -3.62 -9.66 -14.33
N GLY A 202 -4.70 -9.61 -13.53
CA GLY A 202 -5.95 -10.28 -13.85
C GLY A 202 -6.69 -9.69 -15.05
N ASP A 203 -6.50 -8.41 -15.33
CA ASP A 203 -7.20 -7.70 -16.41
C ASP A 203 -6.40 -7.65 -17.72
N PHE A 204 -5.28 -8.36 -17.81
CA PHE A 204 -4.50 -8.44 -19.02
C PHE A 204 -5.20 -9.38 -20.01
N SER A 205 -5.48 -8.88 -21.22
CA SER A 205 -6.10 -9.63 -22.31
C SER A 205 -5.11 -10.63 -22.91
N VAL A 206 -4.96 -11.78 -22.25
CA VAL A 206 -4.20 -12.94 -22.74
C VAL A 206 -5.15 -14.14 -22.78
N GLU A 207 -5.30 -14.75 -23.95
CA GLU A 207 -6.19 -15.88 -24.20
C GLU A 207 -5.57 -17.22 -23.75
N ASP A 208 -5.28 -17.34 -22.45
CA ASP A 208 -4.65 -18.53 -21.85
C ASP A 208 -5.48 -19.20 -20.75
N GLY A 209 -6.68 -18.66 -20.46
CA GLY A 209 -7.58 -19.19 -19.44
C GLY A 209 -7.20 -18.87 -17.99
N TYR A 210 -6.06 -18.23 -17.72
CA TYR A 210 -5.58 -18.00 -16.35
C TYR A 210 -6.00 -16.65 -15.74
N ALA A 211 -6.49 -15.71 -16.55
CA ALA A 211 -6.93 -14.38 -16.11
C ALA A 211 -7.94 -14.42 -14.95
N SER A 212 -8.92 -15.34 -15.01
CA SER A 212 -9.97 -15.50 -13.99
C SER A 212 -9.42 -15.88 -12.60
N TYR A 213 -8.32 -16.63 -12.56
CA TYR A 213 -7.61 -16.96 -11.33
C TYR A 213 -6.89 -15.73 -10.78
N PHE A 214 -6.16 -15.01 -11.63
CA PHE A 214 -5.43 -13.81 -11.24
C PHE A 214 -6.34 -12.71 -10.69
N LYS A 215 -7.53 -12.47 -11.27
CA LYS A 215 -8.53 -11.54 -10.71
C LYS A 215 -8.91 -11.88 -9.26
N GLN A 216 -8.81 -13.15 -8.86
CA GLN A 216 -9.08 -13.61 -7.50
C GLN A 216 -7.80 -13.74 -6.64
N SER A 217 -6.66 -13.29 -7.15
CA SER A 217 -5.32 -13.47 -6.60
C SER A 217 -4.95 -14.94 -6.38
N LYS A 218 -5.49 -15.81 -7.25
CA LYS A 218 -5.20 -17.24 -7.32
C LYS A 218 -4.22 -17.51 -8.46
N TYR A 219 -3.44 -18.56 -8.31
CA TYR A 219 -2.40 -18.98 -9.24
C TYR A 219 -2.47 -20.51 -9.39
N VAL A 220 -2.38 -20.99 -10.62
CA VAL A 220 -2.35 -22.43 -10.94
C VAL A 220 -0.89 -22.87 -11.05
N CYS A 221 -0.48 -23.85 -10.26
CA CYS A 221 0.89 -24.36 -10.23
C CYS A 221 1.25 -25.05 -11.55
N SER A 222 2.33 -24.62 -12.22
CA SER A 222 2.85 -25.30 -13.42
C SER A 222 3.73 -26.51 -13.12
N LYS A 223 4.13 -26.66 -11.85
CA LYS A 223 4.96 -27.75 -11.33
C LYS A 223 4.72 -27.96 -9.85
N ASP A 224 5.32 -29.01 -9.30
CA ASP A 224 5.29 -29.25 -7.86
C ASP A 224 6.04 -28.16 -7.09
N LEU A 225 5.34 -27.51 -6.17
CA LEU A 225 5.87 -26.42 -5.34
C LEU A 225 5.86 -26.80 -3.87
N THR A 226 6.96 -26.50 -3.17
CA THR A 226 7.08 -26.70 -1.72
C THR A 226 7.02 -25.35 -0.99
N PHE A 227 6.02 -25.19 -0.14
CA PHE A 227 5.84 -23.98 0.67
C PHE A 227 6.37 -24.21 2.09
N LYS A 228 7.00 -23.18 2.65
CA LYS A 228 7.72 -23.24 3.93
C LYS A 228 6.93 -22.57 5.06
N THR A 229 7.09 -23.00 6.30
CA THR A 229 6.36 -22.42 7.45
C THR A 229 6.76 -20.96 7.72
N LYS A 230 7.98 -20.57 7.34
CA LYS A 230 8.52 -19.21 7.48
C LYS A 230 9.20 -18.77 6.18
N ALA A 231 9.17 -17.47 5.90
CA ALA A 231 9.92 -16.88 4.79
C ALA A 231 11.44 -17.17 4.90
N GLY A 232 11.96 -17.87 3.91
CA GLY A 232 13.35 -18.36 3.86
C GLY A 232 13.68 -19.48 4.84
N GLY A 233 12.69 -20.18 5.40
CA GLY A 233 12.89 -21.35 6.24
C GLY A 233 13.00 -22.66 5.45
N SER A 234 13.44 -23.73 6.10
CA SER A 234 13.58 -25.07 5.50
C SER A 234 12.36 -25.97 5.75
N THR A 235 11.69 -25.83 6.90
CA THR A 235 10.52 -26.63 7.31
C THR A 235 9.35 -26.46 6.35
N VAL A 236 8.84 -27.58 5.84
CA VAL A 236 7.70 -27.64 4.92
C VAL A 236 6.40 -27.34 5.67
N ALA A 237 5.58 -26.44 5.11
CA ALA A 237 4.22 -26.18 5.56
C ALA A 237 3.20 -27.03 4.77
N PHE A 238 3.33 -27.02 3.44
CA PHE A 238 2.57 -27.89 2.53
C PHE A 238 3.29 -27.99 1.19
N LYS A 239 2.90 -28.99 0.40
CA LYS A 239 3.26 -29.14 -1.01
C LYS A 239 2.01 -28.93 -1.86
N ALA A 240 2.15 -28.28 -3.02
CA ALA A 240 1.13 -28.20 -4.04
C ALA A 240 1.67 -28.94 -5.26
N THR A 241 0.89 -29.87 -5.80
CA THR A 241 1.28 -30.56 -7.04
C THR A 241 1.05 -29.62 -8.23
N LYS A 242 1.59 -30.00 -9.38
CA LYS A 242 1.13 -29.44 -10.66
C LYS A 242 -0.41 -29.37 -10.73
N ASP A 243 -0.93 -28.31 -11.33
CA ASP A 243 -2.36 -27.95 -11.49
C ASP A 243 -3.10 -27.60 -10.19
N SER A 244 -2.44 -27.65 -9.03
CA SER A 244 -2.99 -27.14 -7.79
C SER A 244 -3.22 -25.63 -7.86
N VAL A 245 -4.32 -25.16 -7.28
CA VAL A 245 -4.65 -23.73 -7.20
C VAL A 245 -4.29 -23.18 -5.82
N VAL A 246 -3.41 -22.19 -5.79
CA VAL A 246 -3.00 -21.51 -4.56
C VAL A 246 -3.39 -20.04 -4.57
N LYS A 247 -3.70 -19.45 -3.41
CA LYS A 247 -4.05 -18.02 -3.30
C LYS A 247 -2.98 -17.26 -2.55
N ILE A 248 -2.44 -16.19 -3.14
CA ILE A 248 -1.50 -15.30 -2.44
C ILE A 248 -2.24 -14.51 -1.35
N LYS A 249 -1.58 -14.30 -0.22
CA LYS A 249 -2.15 -13.66 0.98
C LYS A 249 -1.30 -12.52 1.53
N LYS A 250 0.02 -12.63 1.46
CA LYS A 250 0.98 -11.61 1.94
C LYS A 250 2.28 -11.68 1.16
N VAL A 251 3.01 -10.58 1.14
CA VAL A 251 4.39 -10.49 0.66
C VAL A 251 5.30 -10.10 1.81
N LYS A 252 6.50 -10.66 1.89
CA LYS A 252 7.50 -10.34 2.92
C LYS A 252 8.87 -10.14 2.31
N TYR A 253 9.51 -9.03 2.66
CA TYR A 253 10.90 -8.77 2.33
C TYR A 253 11.82 -9.19 3.47
N LYS A 254 12.82 -10.01 3.15
CA LYS A 254 13.81 -10.50 4.11
C LYS A 254 15.11 -10.82 3.36
N ASN A 255 16.24 -10.34 3.88
CA ASN A 255 17.58 -10.66 3.36
C ASN A 255 17.71 -10.44 1.84
N LYS A 256 17.30 -9.27 1.34
CA LYS A 256 17.30 -8.92 -0.09
C LYS A 256 16.44 -9.82 -0.99
N LYS A 257 15.48 -10.53 -0.40
CA LYS A 257 14.57 -11.44 -1.10
C LYS A 257 13.12 -11.11 -0.80
N LEU A 258 12.27 -11.31 -1.79
CA LEU A 258 10.83 -11.18 -1.67
C LEU A 258 10.21 -12.57 -1.55
N TYR A 259 9.33 -12.77 -0.58
CA TYR A 259 8.64 -14.05 -0.37
C TYR A 259 7.12 -13.83 -0.38
N GLY A 260 6.40 -14.76 -0.97
CA GLY A 260 4.94 -14.78 -1.04
C GLY A 260 4.39 -15.81 -0.07
N GLN A 261 3.44 -15.43 0.76
CA GLN A 261 2.63 -16.37 1.52
C GLN A 261 1.42 -16.77 0.69
N PHE A 262 1.29 -18.06 0.45
CA PHE A 262 0.15 -18.66 -0.22
C PHE A 262 -0.67 -19.51 0.73
N SER A 263 -1.93 -19.70 0.39
CA SER A 263 -2.83 -20.62 1.06
C SER A 263 -3.44 -21.63 0.11
N MET A 264 -3.58 -22.87 0.58
CA MET A 264 -4.26 -23.99 -0.09
C MET A 264 -4.90 -24.86 1.00
N ASN A 265 -6.19 -25.20 0.87
CA ASN A 265 -6.92 -26.08 1.80
C ASN A 265 -6.72 -25.72 3.28
N GLY A 266 -6.87 -24.44 3.63
CA GLY A 266 -6.68 -23.92 5.00
C GLY A 266 -5.24 -23.78 5.47
N LYS A 267 -4.27 -24.45 4.82
CA LYS A 267 -2.83 -24.33 5.13
C LYS A 267 -2.24 -23.06 4.54
N LYS A 268 -1.20 -22.52 5.19
CA LYS A 268 -0.45 -21.32 4.75
C LYS A 268 1.03 -21.60 4.74
N GLY A 269 1.74 -21.10 3.75
CA GLY A 269 3.17 -21.32 3.58
C GLY A 269 3.81 -20.30 2.67
N TRP A 270 5.12 -20.16 2.77
CA TRP A 270 5.93 -19.14 2.10
C TRP A 270 6.78 -19.76 1.00
N ILE A 271 6.88 -19.07 -0.13
CA ILE A 271 7.80 -19.41 -1.21
C ILE A 271 8.56 -18.16 -1.66
N LEU A 272 9.76 -18.34 -2.22
CA LEU A 272 10.56 -17.24 -2.76
C LEU A 272 9.89 -16.69 -4.02
N LEU A 273 9.70 -15.38 -4.12
CA LEU A 273 9.14 -14.75 -5.30
C LEU A 273 10.17 -14.05 -6.17
N TYR A 274 11.17 -13.45 -5.52
CA TYR A 274 12.23 -12.67 -6.16
C TYR A 274 13.53 -12.72 -5.34
N THR A 275 14.65 -12.78 -6.06
CA THR A 275 16.00 -12.46 -5.60
C THR A 275 16.80 -11.94 -6.79
N GLU A 276 17.86 -11.16 -6.54
CA GLU A 276 18.76 -10.65 -7.60
C GLU A 276 19.37 -11.76 -8.49
N LYS A 277 19.41 -13.01 -8.01
CA LYS A 277 19.94 -14.17 -8.74
C LYS A 277 18.90 -14.95 -9.55
N MET A 278 17.63 -14.59 -9.48
CA MET A 278 16.59 -15.26 -10.27
C MET A 278 16.64 -14.75 -11.71
N PRO A 279 16.52 -15.63 -12.72
CA PRO A 279 16.47 -15.20 -14.10
C PRO A 279 15.25 -14.29 -14.31
N TYR A 280 15.40 -13.27 -15.16
CA TYR A 280 14.34 -12.29 -15.40
C TYR A 280 13.16 -12.89 -16.18
N TYR A 281 13.46 -13.80 -17.12
CA TYR A 281 12.49 -14.58 -17.87
C TYR A 281 12.65 -16.06 -17.55
N TYR A 282 11.53 -16.76 -17.54
CA TYR A 282 11.47 -18.22 -17.50
C TYR A 282 11.02 -18.72 -18.87
N GLU A 283 11.47 -19.89 -19.30
CA GLU A 283 10.80 -20.56 -20.41
C GLU A 283 9.38 -21.00 -20.00
N GLU A 284 8.53 -21.24 -20.98
CA GLU A 284 7.17 -21.71 -20.72
C GLU A 284 7.21 -23.03 -19.92
N GLY A 285 6.48 -23.08 -18.79
CA GLY A 285 6.48 -24.23 -17.88
C GLY A 285 7.59 -24.23 -16.82
N GLU A 286 8.65 -23.44 -16.96
CA GLU A 286 9.72 -23.35 -15.95
C GLU A 286 9.36 -22.45 -14.76
N GLY A 287 8.39 -21.56 -14.95
CA GLY A 287 7.83 -20.70 -13.91
C GLY A 287 7.19 -21.49 -12.76
N TYR A 288 6.73 -20.79 -11.73
CA TYR A 288 5.99 -21.42 -10.64
C TYR A 288 4.52 -21.64 -10.99
N PHE A 289 3.97 -20.74 -11.81
CA PHE A 289 2.56 -20.71 -12.13
C PHE A 289 2.36 -20.49 -13.62
N TYR A 290 1.32 -21.11 -14.17
CA TYR A 290 0.91 -20.89 -15.55
C TYR A 290 0.48 -19.44 -15.82
N GLY A 291 0.65 -18.99 -17.06
CA GLY A 291 0.19 -17.67 -17.54
C GLY A 291 0.97 -16.45 -17.02
N VAL A 292 1.93 -16.62 -16.11
CA VAL A 292 2.70 -15.50 -15.53
C VAL A 292 3.64 -14.85 -16.54
N LEU A 293 4.32 -15.64 -17.38
CA LEU A 293 5.33 -15.16 -18.33
C LEU A 293 4.75 -14.10 -19.28
N TYR A 294 3.54 -14.33 -19.81
CA TYR A 294 2.84 -13.43 -20.74
C TYR A 294 2.34 -12.12 -20.09
N ARG A 295 2.57 -11.93 -18.79
CA ARG A 295 2.09 -10.77 -18.01
C ARG A 295 3.22 -10.00 -17.32
N MET A 296 4.48 -10.28 -17.68
CA MET A 296 5.66 -9.60 -17.14
C MET A 296 5.95 -8.24 -17.80
N ALA A 297 5.32 -7.92 -18.93
CA ALA A 297 5.62 -6.73 -19.75
C ALA A 297 4.52 -5.64 -19.74
N GLY A 298 3.67 -5.60 -18.72
CA GLY A 298 2.73 -4.49 -18.52
C GLY A 298 3.16 -3.53 -17.43
#